data_AF-A0A1D6GAC1-F1
#
_entry.id   AF-A0A1D6GAC1-F1
#
_cell.length_a   1.000
_cell.length_b   1.000
_cell.length_c   1.000
_cell.angle_alpha   90.00
_cell.angle_beta   90.00
_cell.angle_gamma   90.00
#
_symmetry.space_group_name_H-M   'P 1'
#
loop_
_entity.id
_entity.type
_entity.pdbx_description
1 polymer ?
#
loop_
_entity_poly.entity_id
_entity_poly.type
_entity_poly.pdbx_seq_one_letter_code
_entity_poly.pdbx_strand_id
1 'polypeptide(L)'
;MPLFFKTVTEKTPPEQLFGGIPDPDDEARLWKEHMNQLEAIMVLLKPDVVAAACTDWLKECCSEIFGVIAGEQKLVDAIGSGELLGSVQRLVRDALDGRDGLERSLEQWLKSVFGSDTESPWDQIRGLILKDDKDIFEDWMEEAFVRRMKDIVHSEFDILGSSVNVKESIHAIGANADPKDAGDFLAYLRKSSKGGGFWFSESKIKKGGVLAHLKPIADENDFRSCLTSYFGPEVSRIRSAIDSKCKNILEDLLSFVESHNSTTRLKELVPYLQEKCYKTISGVLKELEAELRKLSALLGTKKEGNDIPAASIIAERSLFIGRLLFALRYHSSHVPLILGSPREWVKEVGGAAFARLSSPTARHLRASFTPRRHTFDSPKSPGRQFSDSPRRQTIAAAVSLFGANDRSNPRLDELNKTLQSLCIMAHNVWIAWVSTELSHILSYDLNKDDSLSSATPLRAIYRPLYCSLQN
;
A
#
# COMPACT_ATOMS: atom_id res chain seq x y z
N MET A 1 -25.79 -3.22 48.41
CA MET A 1 -25.32 -4.58 48.75
C MET A 1 -25.34 -5.41 47.48
N PRO A 2 -24.28 -6.19 47.18
CA PRO A 2 -24.31 -7.16 46.07
C PRO A 2 -25.57 -8.02 46.15
N LEU A 3 -26.18 -8.37 45.03
CA LEU A 3 -27.45 -9.12 44.98
C LEU A 3 -27.40 -10.38 45.85
N PHE A 4 -26.26 -11.06 45.94
CA PHE A 4 -26.08 -12.20 46.84
C PHE A 4 -26.35 -11.86 48.31
N PHE A 5 -25.72 -10.79 48.80
CA PHE A 5 -25.91 -10.29 50.16
C PHE A 5 -27.36 -9.83 50.38
N LYS A 6 -27.96 -9.15 49.40
CA LYS A 6 -29.35 -8.73 49.44
C LYS A 6 -30.30 -9.95 49.48
N THR A 7 -30.04 -11.01 48.71
CA THR A 7 -30.87 -12.24 48.70
C THR A 7 -30.72 -13.05 49.99
N VAL A 8 -29.55 -13.01 50.63
CA VAL A 8 -29.31 -13.67 51.92
C VAL A 8 -29.95 -12.88 53.07
N THR A 9 -29.96 -11.54 53.00
CA THR A 9 -30.60 -10.69 54.02
C THR A 9 -32.09 -10.43 53.79
N GLU A 10 -32.58 -10.50 52.54
CA GLU A 10 -34.00 -10.35 52.15
C GLU A 10 -34.73 -11.68 52.06
N LYS A 11 -34.03 -12.82 52.11
CA LYS A 11 -34.64 -14.00 52.70
C LYS A 11 -34.89 -13.64 54.16
N THR A 12 -36.04 -13.02 54.38
CA THR A 12 -36.65 -12.98 55.70
C THR A 12 -36.53 -14.40 56.24
N PRO A 13 -35.96 -14.60 57.45
CA PRO A 13 -36.25 -15.83 58.16
C PRO A 13 -37.77 -15.98 58.05
N PRO A 14 -38.31 -17.15 57.69
CA PRO A 14 -39.77 -17.34 57.74
C PRO A 14 -40.21 -16.77 59.09
N GLU A 15 -41.22 -15.89 59.11
CA GLU A 15 -41.57 -14.89 60.15
C GLU A 15 -41.83 -15.45 61.58
N GLN A 16 -41.32 -16.64 61.85
CA GLN A 16 -41.48 -17.51 62.99
C GLN A 16 -40.17 -18.21 63.42
N LEU A 17 -38.99 -17.84 62.93
CA LEU A 17 -37.77 -18.58 63.30
C LEU A 17 -37.38 -18.38 64.78
N PHE A 18 -37.65 -17.19 65.34
CA PHE A 18 -37.48 -16.88 66.78
C PHE A 18 -38.64 -16.08 67.41
N GLY A 19 -39.71 -15.82 66.66
CA GLY A 19 -40.88 -15.09 67.18
C GLY A 19 -41.66 -15.94 68.20
N GLY A 20 -41.84 -15.40 69.41
CA GLY A 20 -42.55 -16.08 70.52
C GLY A 20 -41.70 -16.38 71.75
N ILE A 21 -40.44 -15.93 71.78
CA ILE A 21 -39.58 -16.03 72.96
C ILE A 21 -39.93 -14.88 73.92
N PRO A 22 -40.29 -15.17 75.19
CA PRO A 22 -40.74 -14.13 76.13
C PRO A 22 -39.61 -13.24 76.65
N ASP A 23 -38.34 -13.63 76.48
CA ASP A 23 -37.17 -12.86 76.89
C ASP A 23 -36.44 -12.26 75.66
N PRO A 24 -36.43 -10.91 75.52
CA PRO A 24 -35.80 -10.24 74.38
C PRO A 24 -34.28 -10.43 74.31
N ASP A 25 -33.61 -10.69 75.45
CA ASP A 25 -32.16 -10.92 75.47
C ASP A 25 -31.81 -12.31 74.90
N ASP A 26 -32.69 -13.29 75.12
CA ASP A 26 -32.56 -14.64 74.55
C ASP A 26 -32.85 -14.66 73.05
N GLU A 27 -33.82 -13.88 72.58
CA GLU A 27 -34.12 -13.70 71.15
C GLU A 27 -32.92 -13.06 70.43
N ALA A 28 -32.35 -11.99 71.00
CA ALA A 28 -31.16 -11.34 70.44
C ALA A 28 -29.94 -12.26 70.41
N ARG A 29 -29.77 -13.12 71.43
CA ARG A 29 -28.69 -14.13 71.47
C ARG A 29 -28.84 -15.14 70.33
N LEU A 30 -30.04 -15.68 70.14
CA LEU A 30 -30.32 -16.67 69.09
C LEU A 30 -30.20 -16.07 67.68
N TRP A 31 -30.61 -14.81 67.52
CA TRP A 31 -30.37 -14.06 66.29
C TRP A 31 -28.88 -13.95 65.98
N LYS A 32 -28.08 -13.54 66.98
CA LYS A 32 -26.63 -13.40 66.84
C LYS A 32 -25.95 -14.75 66.55
N GLU A 33 -26.40 -15.82 67.17
CA GLU A 33 -25.86 -17.17 66.98
C GLU A 33 -26.20 -17.72 65.59
N HIS A 34 -27.41 -17.46 65.09
CA HIS A 34 -27.81 -17.77 63.72
C HIS A 34 -27.01 -16.98 62.69
N MET A 35 -26.80 -15.69 62.92
CA MET A 35 -25.96 -14.84 62.05
C MET A 35 -24.50 -15.30 62.08
N ASN A 36 -23.95 -15.65 63.24
CA ASN A 36 -22.60 -16.21 63.35
C ASN A 36 -22.48 -17.56 62.63
N GLN A 37 -23.50 -18.42 62.70
CA GLN A 37 -23.53 -19.68 61.95
C GLN A 37 -23.62 -19.43 60.44
N LEU A 38 -24.45 -18.48 60.00
CA LEU A 38 -24.51 -18.05 58.61
C LEU A 38 -23.17 -17.50 58.14
N GLU A 39 -22.53 -16.61 58.90
CA GLU A 39 -21.18 -16.10 58.61
C GLU A 39 -20.13 -17.22 58.59
N ALA A 40 -20.23 -18.22 59.47
CA ALA A 40 -19.33 -19.37 59.51
C ALA A 40 -19.52 -20.32 58.31
N ILE A 41 -20.75 -20.43 57.78
CA ILE A 41 -21.08 -21.21 56.58
C ILE A 41 -20.77 -20.40 55.31
N MET A 42 -20.86 -19.07 55.36
CA MET A 42 -20.50 -18.17 54.29
C MET A 42 -18.98 -18.14 54.10
N VAL A 43 -18.50 -19.01 53.23
CA VAL A 43 -17.11 -18.99 52.77
C VAL A 43 -16.86 -17.68 52.02
N LEU A 44 -15.94 -16.85 52.53
CA LEU A 44 -15.37 -15.73 51.78
C LEU A 44 -14.73 -16.30 50.51
N LEU A 45 -15.33 -16.00 49.36
CA LEU A 45 -14.74 -16.31 48.06
C LEU A 45 -13.34 -15.72 48.02
N LYS A 46 -12.34 -16.59 47.88
CA LYS A 46 -10.97 -16.13 47.72
C LYS A 46 -10.91 -15.23 46.49
N PRO A 47 -10.26 -14.06 46.58
CA PRO A 47 -10.23 -13.11 45.49
C PRO A 47 -9.63 -13.70 44.21
N ASP A 48 -8.75 -14.69 44.34
CA ASP A 48 -8.12 -15.36 43.19
C ASP A 48 -9.09 -16.27 42.43
N VAL A 49 -10.09 -16.84 43.13
CA VAL A 49 -11.16 -17.64 42.50
C VAL A 49 -12.11 -16.73 41.73
N VAL A 50 -12.40 -15.54 42.27
CA VAL A 50 -13.21 -14.52 41.59
C VAL A 50 -12.50 -14.01 40.35
N ALA A 51 -11.21 -13.65 40.47
CA ALA A 51 -10.39 -13.20 39.35
C ALA A 51 -10.35 -14.25 38.22
N ALA A 52 -10.13 -15.53 38.56
CA ALA A 52 -10.12 -16.62 37.60
C ALA A 52 -11.47 -16.79 36.88
N ALA A 53 -12.57 -16.84 37.63
CA ALA A 53 -13.92 -16.98 37.06
C ALA A 53 -14.30 -15.80 36.15
N CYS A 54 -14.00 -14.57 36.57
CA CYS A 54 -14.23 -13.37 35.75
C CYS A 54 -13.35 -13.36 34.50
N THR A 55 -12.10 -13.80 34.61
CA THR A 55 -11.18 -13.92 33.48
C THR A 55 -11.68 -14.93 32.45
N ASP A 56 -12.14 -16.10 32.90
CA ASP A 56 -12.63 -17.14 31.99
C ASP A 56 -13.96 -16.72 31.34
N TRP A 57 -14.85 -16.07 32.09
CA TRP A 57 -16.05 -15.45 31.51
C TRP A 57 -15.71 -14.40 30.44
N LEU A 58 -14.74 -13.52 30.69
CA LEU A 58 -14.29 -12.54 29.70
C LEU A 58 -13.69 -13.19 28.45
N LYS A 59 -12.95 -14.29 28.60
CA LYS A 59 -12.43 -15.05 27.46
C LYS A 59 -13.56 -15.68 26.64
N GLU A 60 -14.60 -16.20 27.28
CA GLU A 60 -15.80 -16.70 26.60
C GLU A 60 -16.48 -15.59 25.81
N CYS A 61 -16.73 -14.42 26.43
CA CYS A 61 -17.28 -13.26 25.72
C CYS A 61 -16.40 -12.81 24.54
N CYS A 62 -15.08 -12.75 24.71
CA CYS A 62 -14.15 -12.43 23.63
C CYS A 62 -14.20 -13.47 22.51
N SER A 63 -14.38 -14.74 22.86
CA SER A 63 -14.51 -15.84 21.89
C SER A 63 -15.85 -15.76 21.14
N GLU A 64 -16.92 -15.28 21.77
CA GLU A 64 -18.18 -15.04 21.08
C GLU A 64 -18.13 -13.82 20.15
N ILE A 65 -17.46 -12.74 20.56
CA ILE A 65 -17.38 -11.49 19.80
C ILE A 65 -16.36 -11.58 18.66
N PHE A 66 -15.17 -12.09 18.95
CA PHE A 66 -14.02 -12.12 18.02
C PHE A 66 -13.71 -13.52 17.48
N GLY A 67 -14.39 -14.56 17.98
CA GLY A 67 -14.26 -15.92 17.48
C GLY A 67 -15.14 -16.19 16.27
N VAL A 68 -15.17 -17.46 15.89
CA VAL A 68 -15.79 -17.94 14.65
C VAL A 68 -17.27 -18.20 14.89
N ILE A 69 -18.13 -17.43 14.21
CA ILE A 69 -19.57 -17.68 14.14
C ILE A 69 -19.82 -18.84 13.16
N ALA A 70 -20.95 -19.53 13.29
CA ALA A 70 -21.33 -20.63 12.42
C ALA A 70 -21.08 -20.29 10.92
N GLY A 71 -20.21 -21.07 10.26
CA GLY A 71 -19.82 -20.84 8.86
C GLY A 71 -18.48 -20.13 8.63
N GLU A 72 -17.52 -20.20 9.57
CA GLU A 72 -16.16 -19.63 9.48
C GLU A 72 -16.05 -18.09 9.57
N GLN A 73 -17.17 -17.36 9.59
CA GLN A 73 -17.19 -15.89 9.61
C GLN A 73 -17.11 -15.33 11.02
N LYS A 74 -16.34 -14.26 11.22
CA LYS A 74 -16.23 -13.51 12.47
C LYS A 74 -17.03 -12.21 12.37
N LEU A 75 -17.50 -11.65 13.48
CA LEU A 75 -18.20 -10.35 13.47
C LEU A 75 -17.34 -9.24 12.83
N VAL A 76 -16.03 -9.30 13.08
CA VAL A 76 -15.02 -8.38 12.53
C VAL A 76 -14.92 -8.47 11.00
N ASP A 77 -15.37 -9.58 10.39
CA ASP A 77 -15.32 -9.78 8.94
C ASP A 77 -16.33 -8.92 8.16
N ALA A 78 -17.33 -8.35 8.84
CA ALA A 78 -18.23 -7.38 8.24
C ALA A 78 -17.52 -6.03 7.97
N ILE A 79 -16.39 -5.76 8.61
CA ILE A 79 -15.69 -4.48 8.51
C ILE A 79 -14.81 -4.48 7.25
N GLY A 80 -15.12 -3.60 6.30
CA GLY A 80 -14.49 -3.57 4.98
C GLY A 80 -13.27 -2.65 4.82
N SER A 81 -12.97 -1.78 5.79
CA SER A 81 -11.88 -0.81 5.68
C SER A 81 -11.16 -0.57 7.02
N GLY A 82 -9.91 -0.12 6.94
CA GLY A 82 -9.11 0.33 8.07
C GLY A 82 -9.73 1.52 8.80
N GLU A 83 -10.34 2.45 8.07
CA GLU A 83 -11.04 3.60 8.67
C GLU A 83 -12.21 3.14 9.56
N LEU A 84 -12.98 2.15 9.08
CA LEU A 84 -14.08 1.57 9.84
C LEU A 84 -13.57 0.76 11.02
N LEU A 85 -12.45 0.03 10.88
CA LEU A 85 -11.80 -0.67 12.00
C LEU A 85 -11.41 0.31 13.11
N GLY A 86 -10.77 1.43 12.74
CA GLY A 86 -10.41 2.48 13.70
C GLY A 86 -11.64 3.12 14.35
N SER A 87 -12.73 3.29 13.60
CA SER A 87 -13.99 3.84 14.12
C SER A 87 -14.69 2.89 15.08
N VAL A 88 -14.77 1.59 14.76
CA VAL A 88 -15.34 0.56 15.63
C VAL A 88 -14.51 0.43 16.91
N GLN A 89 -13.18 0.45 16.81
CA GLN A 89 -12.31 0.44 17.98
C GLN A 89 -12.64 1.59 18.94
N ARG A 90 -12.73 2.80 18.39
CA ARG A 90 -13.04 3.99 19.17
C ARG A 90 -14.40 3.87 19.86
N LEU A 91 -15.43 3.40 19.14
CA LEU A 91 -16.75 3.18 19.74
C LEU A 91 -16.74 2.15 20.86
N VAL A 92 -15.96 1.07 20.71
CA VAL A 92 -15.82 0.05 21.76
C VAL A 92 -15.15 0.65 22.99
N ARG A 93 -14.11 1.47 22.83
CA ARG A 93 -13.46 2.18 23.95
C ARG A 93 -14.40 3.18 24.61
N ASP A 94 -15.07 4.02 23.81
CA ASP A 94 -16.03 5.00 24.31
C ASP A 94 -17.17 4.32 25.10
N ALA A 95 -17.57 3.10 24.70
CA ALA A 95 -18.57 2.32 25.42
C ALA A 95 -18.04 1.70 26.72
N LEU A 96 -16.79 1.24 26.74
CA LEU A 96 -16.15 0.67 27.94
C LEU A 96 -15.81 1.75 28.98
N ASP A 97 -15.40 2.92 28.50
CA ASP A 97 -15.11 4.08 29.34
C ASP A 97 -16.38 4.90 29.67
N GLY A 98 -17.49 4.58 29.01
CA GLY A 98 -18.78 5.22 29.17
C GLY A 98 -19.40 4.95 30.55
N ARG A 99 -20.02 5.98 31.13
CA ARG A 99 -20.73 5.88 32.41
C ARG A 99 -22.17 5.41 32.27
N ASP A 100 -22.72 5.48 31.05
CA ASP A 100 -24.14 5.21 30.77
C ASP A 100 -24.53 3.74 31.03
N GLY A 101 -23.56 2.82 30.96
CA GLY A 101 -23.74 1.40 31.24
C GLY A 101 -23.51 0.99 32.69
N LEU A 102 -22.96 1.87 33.54
CA LEU A 102 -22.77 1.58 34.95
C LEU A 102 -24.09 1.80 35.70
N GLU A 103 -24.57 0.77 36.40
CA GLU A 103 -25.63 0.97 37.39
C GLU A 103 -25.17 2.01 38.43
N ARG A 104 -26.05 2.93 38.84
CA ARG A 104 -25.74 4.00 39.81
C ARG A 104 -25.06 3.47 41.08
N SER A 105 -25.39 2.23 41.48
CA SER A 105 -24.78 1.50 42.58
C SER A 105 -23.29 1.20 42.37
N LEU A 106 -22.91 0.81 41.15
CA LEU A 106 -21.54 0.46 40.79
C LEU A 106 -20.66 1.71 40.67
N GLU A 107 -21.21 2.80 40.11
CA GLU A 107 -20.50 4.09 40.05
C GLU A 107 -20.21 4.63 41.46
N GLN A 108 -21.19 4.59 42.36
CA GLN A 108 -21.01 5.00 43.76
C GLN A 108 -20.01 4.10 44.50
N TRP A 109 -20.00 2.80 44.22
CA TRP A 109 -19.04 1.88 44.81
C TRP A 109 -17.61 2.16 44.32
N LEU A 110 -17.41 2.37 43.01
CA LEU A 110 -16.09 2.75 42.48
C LEU A 110 -15.59 4.07 43.09
N LYS A 111 -16.46 5.08 43.21
CA LYS A 111 -16.11 6.35 43.89
C LYS A 111 -15.73 6.13 45.36
N SER A 112 -16.42 5.23 46.06
CA SER A 112 -16.12 4.88 47.45
C SER A 112 -14.78 4.16 47.60
N VAL A 113 -14.36 3.36 46.61
CA VAL A 113 -13.13 2.57 46.67
C VAL A 113 -11.91 3.38 46.26
N PHE A 114 -12.04 4.23 45.23
CA PHE A 114 -10.92 5.00 44.68
C PHE A 114 -10.86 6.45 45.19
N GLY A 115 -11.91 6.97 45.82
CA GLY A 115 -11.92 8.29 46.46
C GLY A 115 -11.99 9.48 45.49
N SER A 116 -12.10 9.25 44.18
CA SER A 116 -12.17 10.27 43.13
C SER A 116 -13.18 9.91 42.05
N ASP A 117 -13.57 10.91 41.23
CA ASP A 117 -14.29 10.65 39.99
C ASP A 117 -13.41 9.85 39.03
N THR A 118 -13.99 8.83 38.41
CA THR A 118 -13.28 7.80 37.66
C THR A 118 -13.06 8.23 36.20
N GLU A 119 -11.80 8.28 35.75
CA GLU A 119 -11.45 8.65 34.36
C GLU A 119 -11.68 7.50 33.36
N SER A 120 -11.35 6.26 33.73
CA SER A 120 -11.73 5.03 33.01
C SER A 120 -12.34 4.03 34.00
N PRO A 121 -13.66 3.81 33.95
CA PRO A 121 -14.32 2.75 34.72
C PRO A 121 -13.76 1.35 34.43
N TRP A 122 -13.40 1.07 33.17
CA TRP A 122 -12.89 -0.22 32.75
C TRP A 122 -11.55 -0.57 33.41
N ASP A 123 -10.57 0.34 33.35
CA ASP A 123 -9.24 0.09 33.94
C ASP A 123 -9.29 -0.14 35.45
N GLN A 124 -10.20 0.54 36.14
CA GLN A 124 -10.38 0.39 37.57
C GLN A 124 -11.05 -0.93 37.95
N ILE A 125 -12.08 -1.34 37.20
CA ILE A 125 -12.74 -2.65 37.38
C ILE A 125 -11.73 -3.76 37.12
N ARG A 126 -10.94 -3.66 36.05
CA ARG A 126 -9.86 -4.61 35.71
C ARG A 126 -8.84 -4.70 36.84
N GLY A 127 -8.28 -3.58 37.27
CA GLY A 127 -7.26 -3.54 38.32
C GLY A 127 -7.76 -4.11 39.66
N LEU A 128 -9.04 -3.93 39.98
CA LEU A 128 -9.61 -4.39 41.24
C LEU A 128 -10.04 -5.86 41.22
N ILE A 129 -10.66 -6.32 40.12
CA ILE A 129 -11.28 -7.65 40.04
C ILE A 129 -10.32 -8.69 39.46
N LEU A 130 -9.62 -8.34 38.39
CA LEU A 130 -8.81 -9.31 37.65
C LEU A 130 -7.41 -9.46 38.25
N LYS A 131 -6.92 -8.47 39.02
CA LYS A 131 -5.58 -8.43 39.63
C LYS A 131 -4.42 -8.67 38.64
N ASP A 132 -4.70 -8.72 37.35
CA ASP A 132 -3.76 -8.96 36.28
C ASP A 132 -3.41 -7.63 35.61
N ASP A 133 -2.11 -7.39 35.42
CA ASP A 133 -1.63 -6.15 34.79
C ASP A 133 -1.99 -6.08 33.30
N LYS A 134 -2.35 -7.21 32.68
CA LYS A 134 -2.63 -7.33 31.24
C LYS A 134 -4.12 -7.19 30.95
N ASP A 135 -4.44 -6.36 29.97
CA ASP A 135 -5.79 -6.24 29.46
C ASP A 135 -6.03 -7.33 28.40
N ILE A 136 -6.66 -8.41 28.84
CA ILE A 136 -6.99 -9.57 27.99
C ILE A 136 -7.93 -9.15 26.87
N PHE A 137 -8.86 -8.24 27.15
CA PHE A 137 -9.79 -7.76 26.14
C PHE A 137 -9.06 -6.96 25.06
N GLU A 138 -8.12 -6.10 25.47
CA GLU A 138 -7.26 -5.34 24.56
C GLU A 138 -6.40 -6.26 23.69
N ASP A 139 -5.75 -7.26 24.29
CA ASP A 139 -4.90 -8.21 23.57
C ASP A 139 -5.70 -8.96 22.48
N TRP A 140 -6.89 -9.45 22.80
CA TRP A 140 -7.75 -10.16 21.86
C TRP A 140 -8.35 -9.26 20.78
N MET A 141 -8.78 -8.05 21.14
CA MET A 141 -9.30 -7.08 20.18
C MET A 141 -8.21 -6.67 19.19
N GLU A 142 -7.01 -6.34 19.66
CA GLU A 142 -5.90 -5.95 18.79
C GLU A 142 -5.50 -7.08 17.86
N GLU A 143 -5.41 -8.32 18.35
CA GLU A 143 -5.12 -9.46 17.48
C GLU A 143 -6.21 -9.65 16.42
N ALA A 144 -7.49 -9.50 16.79
CA ALA A 144 -8.61 -9.56 15.86
C ALA A 144 -8.56 -8.48 14.78
N PHE A 145 -8.28 -7.23 15.16
CA PHE A 145 -8.31 -6.08 14.27
C PHE A 145 -7.09 -6.06 13.35
N VAL A 146 -5.91 -6.40 13.87
CA VAL A 146 -4.69 -6.55 13.05
C VAL A 146 -4.87 -7.66 12.03
N ARG A 147 -5.46 -8.80 12.42
CA ARG A 147 -5.77 -9.90 11.48
C ARG A 147 -6.73 -9.44 10.39
N ARG A 148 -7.82 -8.76 10.76
CA ARG A 148 -8.77 -8.24 9.77
C ARG A 148 -8.14 -7.25 8.81
N MET A 149 -7.28 -6.34 9.31
CA MET A 149 -6.56 -5.40 8.45
C MET A 149 -5.65 -6.12 7.45
N LYS A 150 -5.00 -7.21 7.86
CA LYS A 150 -4.23 -8.08 6.94
C LYS A 150 -5.12 -8.68 5.86
N ASP A 151 -6.32 -9.12 6.21
CA ASP A 151 -7.27 -9.70 5.25
C ASP A 151 -7.80 -8.64 4.25
N ILE A 152 -8.11 -7.43 4.73
CA ILE A 152 -8.48 -6.29 3.86
C ILE A 152 -7.35 -5.99 2.87
N VAL A 153 -6.12 -5.81 3.36
CA VAL A 153 -4.93 -5.57 2.51
C VAL A 153 -4.76 -6.70 1.49
N HIS A 154 -4.93 -7.96 1.91
CA HIS A 154 -4.82 -9.10 1.02
C HIS A 154 -5.84 -9.04 -0.11
N SER A 155 -7.11 -8.80 0.22
CA SER A 155 -8.20 -8.73 -0.76
C SER A 155 -7.99 -7.60 -1.77
N GLU A 156 -7.57 -6.42 -1.32
CA GLU A 156 -7.32 -5.28 -2.21
C GLU A 156 -6.15 -5.52 -3.17
N PHE A 157 -5.09 -6.21 -2.72
CA PHE A 157 -3.98 -6.60 -3.59
C PHE A 157 -4.35 -7.73 -4.57
N ASP A 158 -5.25 -8.64 -4.20
CA ASP A 158 -5.76 -9.67 -5.11
C ASP A 158 -6.68 -9.06 -6.18
N ILE A 159 -7.50 -8.08 -5.80
CA ILE A 159 -8.28 -7.27 -6.75
C ILE A 159 -7.35 -6.49 -7.68
N LEU A 160 -6.25 -5.93 -7.18
CA LEU A 160 -5.26 -5.26 -8.03
C LEU A 160 -4.62 -6.24 -9.03
N GLY A 161 -4.19 -7.41 -8.57
CA GLY A 161 -3.60 -8.43 -9.43
C GLY A 161 -4.55 -8.91 -10.55
N SER A 162 -5.83 -9.08 -10.23
CA SER A 162 -6.85 -9.53 -11.21
C SER A 162 -7.35 -8.42 -12.14
N SER A 163 -7.44 -7.17 -11.67
CA SER A 163 -7.94 -6.04 -12.48
C SER A 163 -6.93 -5.51 -13.50
N VAL A 164 -5.63 -5.73 -13.26
CA VAL A 164 -4.55 -5.32 -14.16
C VAL A 164 -4.40 -6.35 -15.28
N ASN A 165 -5.33 -6.34 -16.25
CA ASN A 165 -5.27 -7.24 -17.42
C ASN A 165 -4.25 -6.76 -18.47
N VAL A 166 -2.96 -6.93 -18.16
CA VAL A 166 -1.88 -6.52 -19.06
C VAL A 166 -1.87 -7.36 -20.34
N LYS A 167 -2.23 -8.65 -20.22
CA LYS A 167 -2.22 -9.60 -21.34
C LYS A 167 -3.24 -9.25 -22.43
N GLU A 168 -4.48 -8.93 -22.05
CA GLU A 168 -5.49 -8.47 -23.00
C GLU A 168 -5.08 -7.16 -23.67
N SER A 169 -4.50 -6.24 -22.91
CA SER A 169 -3.98 -4.96 -23.43
C SER A 169 -2.88 -5.17 -24.47
N ILE A 170 -1.99 -6.16 -24.27
CA ILE A 170 -0.96 -6.54 -25.25
C ILE A 170 -1.57 -7.19 -26.49
N HIS A 171 -2.53 -8.10 -26.32
CA HIS A 171 -3.15 -8.82 -27.45
C HIS A 171 -4.06 -7.94 -28.31
N ALA A 172 -4.67 -6.90 -27.73
CA ALA A 172 -5.45 -5.91 -28.47
C ALA A 172 -4.59 -5.13 -29.50
N ILE A 173 -3.28 -5.00 -29.26
CA ILE A 173 -2.36 -4.37 -30.22
C ILE A 173 -2.25 -5.25 -31.47
N GLY A 174 -2.68 -4.71 -32.60
CA GLY A 174 -2.69 -5.40 -33.89
C GLY A 174 -3.92 -6.26 -34.17
N ALA A 175 -4.91 -6.33 -33.26
CA ALA A 175 -6.12 -7.15 -33.45
C ALA A 175 -6.99 -6.71 -34.64
N ASN A 176 -6.94 -5.42 -34.99
CA ASN A 176 -7.68 -4.83 -36.12
C ASN A 176 -6.77 -4.49 -37.32
N ALA A 177 -5.53 -4.97 -37.34
CA ALA A 177 -4.59 -4.66 -38.41
C ALA A 177 -4.93 -5.49 -39.65
N ASP A 178 -5.14 -4.82 -40.79
CA ASP A 178 -5.35 -5.48 -42.08
C ASP A 178 -4.08 -6.28 -42.45
N PRO A 179 -4.17 -7.59 -42.77
CA PRO A 179 -3.00 -8.44 -43.02
C PRO A 179 -2.05 -7.90 -44.10
N LYS A 180 -2.55 -7.04 -44.99
CA LYS A 180 -1.79 -6.41 -46.08
C LYS A 180 -0.88 -5.26 -45.61
N ASP A 181 -1.23 -4.55 -44.54
CA ASP A 181 -0.45 -3.42 -44.01
C ASP A 181 0.52 -3.83 -42.89
N ALA A 182 0.26 -4.97 -42.24
CA ALA A 182 1.07 -5.46 -41.11
C ALA A 182 2.49 -5.89 -41.52
N GLY A 183 2.75 -6.15 -42.80
CA GLY A 183 4.04 -6.63 -43.30
C GLY A 183 4.97 -5.58 -43.91
N ASP A 184 4.50 -4.35 -44.16
CA ASP A 184 5.30 -3.33 -44.86
C ASP A 184 6.04 -2.42 -43.87
N PHE A 185 7.36 -2.59 -43.77
CA PHE A 185 8.22 -1.76 -42.94
C PHE A 185 8.18 -0.27 -43.35
N LEU A 186 7.99 0.03 -44.63
CA LEU A 186 7.83 1.41 -45.10
C LEU A 186 6.47 1.98 -44.68
N ALA A 187 5.41 1.17 -44.62
CA ALA A 187 4.13 1.57 -44.05
C ALA A 187 4.26 1.84 -42.54
N TYR A 188 5.02 1.03 -41.80
CA TYR A 188 5.34 1.29 -40.38
C TYR A 188 6.06 2.63 -40.19
N LEU A 189 7.10 2.91 -40.98
CA LEU A 189 7.79 4.21 -40.95
C LEU A 189 6.87 5.36 -41.40
N ARG A 190 6.01 5.17 -42.40
CA ARG A 190 5.09 6.22 -42.89
C ARG A 190 3.91 6.47 -41.96
N LYS A 191 3.44 5.46 -41.23
CA LYS A 191 2.44 5.57 -40.15
C LYS A 191 2.96 6.49 -39.03
N SER A 192 4.27 6.52 -38.82
CA SER A 192 4.93 7.48 -37.91
C SER A 192 5.05 8.91 -38.48
N SER A 193 4.89 9.09 -39.80
CA SER A 193 5.13 10.35 -40.53
C SER A 193 3.85 11.11 -40.92
N LYS A 194 2.72 10.42 -41.22
CA LYS A 194 1.46 11.08 -41.62
C LYS A 194 0.58 11.57 -40.47
N GLY A 195 0.88 11.19 -39.23
CA GLY A 195 0.43 11.86 -38.02
C GLY A 195 1.68 12.10 -37.19
N GLY A 196 2.02 13.37 -36.93
CA GLY A 196 3.23 13.71 -36.18
C GLY A 196 3.40 12.82 -34.97
N GLY A 197 4.50 12.05 -34.97
CA GLY A 197 5.02 11.26 -33.88
C GLY A 197 4.02 10.34 -33.15
N PHE A 198 4.18 9.03 -33.35
CA PHE A 198 3.94 8.04 -32.28
C PHE A 198 4.72 8.37 -30.98
N TRP A 199 5.66 9.31 -31.06
CA TRP A 199 6.49 9.87 -30.00
C TRP A 199 5.98 11.23 -29.48
N PHE A 200 5.12 11.94 -30.23
CA PHE A 200 4.61 13.29 -29.90
C PHE A 200 3.23 13.50 -30.54
N SER A 201 2.18 12.90 -29.98
CA SER A 201 0.82 13.19 -30.40
C SER A 201 0.28 14.39 -29.61
N GLU A 202 0.17 15.55 -30.27
CA GLU A 202 -0.79 16.58 -29.88
C GLU A 202 -2.20 16.02 -30.10
N SER A 203 -2.96 15.86 -29.01
CA SER A 203 -4.39 15.56 -29.11
C SER A 203 -5.09 16.70 -29.85
N LYS A 204 -5.66 16.43 -31.04
CA LYS A 204 -6.59 17.34 -31.71
C LYS A 204 -7.90 17.41 -30.93
N ILE A 205 -7.88 18.14 -29.82
CA ILE A 205 -9.10 18.74 -29.27
C ILE A 205 -9.42 19.88 -30.23
N LYS A 206 -10.55 19.77 -30.95
CA LYS A 206 -11.13 20.88 -31.71
C LYS A 206 -11.38 22.06 -30.75
N LYS A 207 -10.42 22.98 -30.62
CA LYS A 207 -10.70 24.33 -30.16
C LYS A 207 -10.98 25.19 -31.37
N GLY A 208 -12.26 25.43 -31.64
CA GLY A 208 -12.65 26.63 -32.33
C GLY A 208 -12.25 27.84 -31.49
N GLY A 209 -11.74 28.89 -32.12
CA GLY A 209 -11.43 30.15 -31.43
C GLY A 209 -10.25 30.89 -32.02
N VAL A 210 -10.58 31.94 -32.76
CA VAL A 210 -9.73 32.95 -33.39
C VAL A 210 -8.85 33.69 -32.37
N LEU A 211 -7.61 34.03 -32.77
CA LEU A 211 -6.64 34.98 -32.18
C LEU A 211 -6.48 35.01 -30.64
N ALA A 212 -5.31 34.61 -30.14
CA ALA A 212 -4.65 35.33 -29.05
C ALA A 212 -3.12 35.10 -29.06
N HIS A 213 -2.42 36.22 -28.90
CA HIS A 213 -0.99 36.42 -28.93
C HIS A 213 -0.12 35.43 -28.15
N LEU A 214 1.04 35.14 -28.76
CA LEU A 214 2.21 34.47 -28.21
C LEU A 214 2.64 35.09 -26.87
N LYS A 215 2.53 34.30 -25.80
CA LYS A 215 3.40 34.36 -24.63
C LYS A 215 3.71 32.91 -24.23
N PRO A 216 4.94 32.41 -24.42
CA PRO A 216 5.28 31.06 -24.03
C PRO A 216 5.42 31.02 -22.50
N ILE A 217 4.48 30.36 -21.83
CA ILE A 217 4.67 29.90 -20.45
C ILE A 217 5.23 28.49 -20.57
N ALA A 218 6.55 28.40 -20.78
CA ALA A 218 7.29 27.15 -20.76
C ALA A 218 7.61 26.78 -19.31
N ASP A 219 7.42 25.50 -18.92
CA ASP A 219 8.53 24.53 -18.90
C ASP A 219 8.13 23.16 -18.28
N GLU A 220 7.13 23.08 -17.40
CA GLU A 220 6.75 21.79 -16.77
C GLU A 220 5.61 21.04 -17.46
N ASN A 221 4.67 21.76 -18.07
CA ASN A 221 3.53 21.15 -18.76
C ASN A 221 3.96 20.44 -20.04
N ASP A 222 5.00 20.92 -20.73
CA ASP A 222 5.49 20.32 -21.97
C ASP A 222 6.14 18.97 -21.72
N PHE A 223 6.90 18.83 -20.62
CA PHE A 223 7.52 17.54 -20.27
C PHE A 223 6.50 16.48 -19.86
N ARG A 224 5.52 16.85 -19.03
CA ARG A 224 4.42 15.94 -18.65
C ARG A 224 3.56 15.56 -19.86
N SER A 225 3.27 16.51 -20.74
CA SER A 225 2.55 16.28 -21.98
C SER A 225 3.32 15.34 -22.92
N CYS A 226 4.64 15.54 -23.07
CA CYS A 226 5.53 14.64 -23.81
C CYS A 226 5.54 13.22 -23.23
N LEU A 227 5.61 13.07 -21.90
CA LEU A 227 5.58 11.76 -21.25
C LEU A 227 4.24 11.05 -21.41
N THR A 228 3.13 11.77 -21.24
CA THR A 228 1.79 11.22 -21.45
C THR A 228 1.59 10.80 -22.92
N SER A 229 2.14 11.57 -23.86
CA SER A 229 2.19 11.19 -25.28
C SER A 229 3.05 9.93 -25.51
N TYR A 230 4.23 9.85 -24.89
CA TYR A 230 5.14 8.70 -25.03
C TYR A 230 4.52 7.39 -24.49
N PHE A 231 3.86 7.45 -23.33
CA PHE A 231 3.19 6.29 -22.75
C PHE A 231 1.95 5.89 -23.56
N GLY A 232 1.20 6.87 -24.04
CA GLY A 232 -0.12 6.64 -24.60
C GLY A 232 -1.17 6.36 -23.51
N PRO A 233 -2.45 6.28 -23.91
CA PRO A 233 -3.57 6.21 -22.96
C PRO A 233 -3.56 4.91 -22.15
N GLU A 234 -3.23 3.79 -22.78
CA GLU A 234 -3.34 2.47 -22.16
C GLU A 234 -2.25 2.21 -21.11
N VAL A 235 -0.99 2.56 -21.42
CA VAL A 235 0.10 2.49 -20.44
C VAL A 235 -0.15 3.43 -19.27
N SER A 236 -0.65 4.65 -19.55
CA SER A 236 -1.00 5.62 -18.52
C SER A 236 -2.13 5.11 -17.63
N ARG A 237 -3.15 4.46 -18.20
CA ARG A 237 -4.27 3.83 -17.49
C ARG A 237 -3.77 2.77 -16.52
N ILE A 238 -3.00 1.78 -17.01
CA ILE A 238 -2.46 0.69 -16.18
C ILE A 238 -1.57 1.23 -15.05
N ARG A 239 -0.65 2.15 -15.37
CA ARG A 239 0.21 2.80 -14.36
C ARG A 239 -0.64 3.49 -13.29
N SER A 240 -1.62 4.30 -13.70
CA SER A 240 -2.45 5.06 -12.78
C SER A 240 -3.35 4.15 -11.92
N ALA A 241 -3.83 3.04 -12.46
CA ALA A 241 -4.61 2.04 -11.72
C ALA A 241 -3.78 1.39 -10.61
N ILE A 242 -2.54 0.97 -10.93
CA ILE A 242 -1.61 0.42 -9.94
C ILE A 242 -1.28 1.45 -8.86
N ASP A 243 -0.90 2.67 -9.28
CA ASP A 243 -0.46 3.71 -8.35
C ASP A 243 -1.59 4.18 -7.42
N SER A 244 -2.80 4.39 -7.96
CA SER A 244 -3.98 4.79 -7.17
C SER A 244 -4.43 3.69 -6.21
N LYS A 245 -4.38 2.41 -6.60
CA LYS A 245 -4.69 1.31 -5.69
C LYS A 245 -3.68 1.20 -4.56
N CYS A 246 -2.37 1.26 -4.87
CA CYS A 246 -1.33 1.30 -3.84
C CYS A 246 -1.52 2.48 -2.88
N LYS A 247 -1.86 3.67 -3.41
CA LYS A 247 -2.19 4.84 -2.60
C LYS A 247 -3.35 4.56 -1.64
N ASN A 248 -4.49 4.07 -2.16
CA ASN A 248 -5.69 3.86 -1.34
C ASN A 248 -5.46 2.81 -0.24
N ILE A 249 -4.74 1.72 -0.54
CA ILE A 249 -4.39 0.69 0.46
C ILE A 249 -3.52 1.29 1.57
N LEU A 250 -2.54 2.12 1.19
CA LEU A 250 -1.66 2.77 2.16
C LEU A 250 -2.43 3.77 3.03
N GLU A 251 -3.29 4.59 2.44
CA GLU A 251 -4.11 5.57 3.17
C GLU A 251 -5.08 4.88 4.15
N ASP A 252 -5.74 3.80 3.71
CA ASP A 252 -6.65 3.04 4.56
C ASP A 252 -5.92 2.38 5.74
N LEU A 253 -4.75 1.78 5.49
CA LEU A 253 -3.91 1.22 6.56
C LEU A 253 -3.45 2.30 7.55
N LEU A 254 -3.04 3.46 7.06
CA LEU A 254 -2.61 4.56 7.93
C LEU A 254 -3.75 5.08 8.79
N SER A 255 -4.98 5.15 8.25
CA SER A 255 -6.15 5.57 9.04
C SER A 255 -6.41 4.64 10.24
N PHE A 256 -6.18 3.34 10.07
CA PHE A 256 -6.26 2.36 11.16
C PHE A 256 -5.09 2.48 12.15
N VAL A 257 -3.87 2.70 11.67
CA VAL A 257 -2.68 2.83 12.53
C VAL A 257 -2.72 4.12 13.36
N GLU A 258 -3.31 5.19 12.84
CA GLU A 258 -3.44 6.49 13.54
C GLU A 258 -4.42 6.45 14.73
N SER A 259 -5.28 5.43 14.85
CA SER A 259 -6.31 5.40 15.90
C SER A 259 -5.76 5.01 17.28
N HIS A 260 -5.04 3.90 17.38
CA HIS A 260 -4.54 3.35 18.64
C HIS A 260 -3.41 2.34 18.40
N ASN A 261 -2.57 2.08 19.41
CA ASN A 261 -1.53 1.06 19.36
C ASN A 261 -0.62 1.11 18.11
N SER A 262 -0.30 2.33 17.67
CA SER A 262 0.41 2.57 16.41
C SER A 262 1.72 1.78 16.31
N THR A 263 2.46 1.64 17.42
CA THR A 263 3.74 0.93 17.46
C THR A 263 3.60 -0.57 17.22
N THR A 264 2.69 -1.26 17.90
CA THR A 264 2.50 -2.71 17.73
C THR A 264 1.93 -3.02 16.35
N ARG A 265 0.96 -2.23 15.89
CA ARG A 265 0.36 -2.35 14.56
C ARG A 265 1.38 -2.15 13.44
N LEU A 266 2.20 -1.09 13.51
CA LEU A 266 3.24 -0.86 12.51
C LEU A 266 4.24 -2.01 12.46
N LYS A 267 4.64 -2.57 13.60
CA LYS A 267 5.57 -3.70 13.66
C LYS A 267 5.06 -4.93 12.89
N GLU A 268 3.75 -5.19 12.91
CA GLU A 268 3.15 -6.33 12.23
C GLU A 268 2.67 -6.06 10.80
N LEU A 269 2.05 -4.90 10.57
CA LEU A 269 1.42 -4.57 9.30
C LEU A 269 2.42 -4.12 8.25
N VAL A 270 3.53 -3.48 8.65
CA VAL A 270 4.55 -3.00 7.70
C VAL A 270 5.16 -4.16 6.89
N PRO A 271 5.71 -5.23 7.52
CA PRO A 271 6.29 -6.33 6.76
C PRO A 271 5.25 -7.04 5.88
N TYR A 272 4.00 -7.15 6.37
CA TYR A 272 2.91 -7.77 5.64
C TYR A 272 2.53 -6.98 4.37
N LEU A 273 2.37 -5.65 4.50
CA LEU A 273 2.06 -4.76 3.38
C LEU A 273 3.17 -4.81 2.32
N GLN A 274 4.44 -4.72 2.76
CA GLN A 274 5.59 -4.78 1.88
C GLN A 274 5.71 -6.12 1.15
N GLU A 275 5.45 -7.23 1.84
CA GLU A 275 5.44 -8.58 1.26
C GLU A 275 4.35 -8.72 0.20
N LYS A 276 3.12 -8.29 0.50
CA LYS A 276 2.00 -8.39 -0.44
C LYS A 276 2.20 -7.49 -1.65
N CYS A 277 2.61 -6.23 -1.45
CA CYS A 277 2.93 -5.33 -2.55
C CYS A 277 4.01 -5.90 -3.45
N TYR A 278 5.11 -6.42 -2.89
CA TYR A 278 6.18 -7.04 -3.67
C TYR A 278 5.70 -8.26 -4.46
N LYS A 279 4.93 -9.15 -3.82
CA LYS A 279 4.38 -10.36 -4.47
C LYS A 279 3.46 -10.02 -5.64
N THR A 280 2.52 -9.09 -5.44
CA THR A 280 1.56 -8.70 -6.49
C THR A 280 2.27 -8.06 -7.69
N ILE A 281 3.15 -7.08 -7.45
CA ILE A 281 3.87 -6.42 -8.55
C ILE A 281 4.83 -7.42 -9.23
N SER A 282 5.52 -8.28 -8.48
CA SER A 282 6.37 -9.33 -9.05
C SER A 282 5.58 -10.33 -9.89
N GLY A 283 4.32 -10.63 -9.52
CA GLY A 283 3.40 -11.43 -10.34
C GLY A 283 3.16 -10.78 -11.71
N VAL A 284 2.79 -9.49 -11.72
CA VAL A 284 2.61 -8.71 -12.96
C VAL A 284 3.89 -8.70 -13.81
N LEU A 285 5.07 -8.55 -13.18
CA LEU A 285 6.34 -8.58 -13.90
C LEU A 285 6.66 -9.95 -14.51
N LYS A 286 6.33 -11.05 -13.83
CA LYS A 286 6.50 -12.41 -14.37
C LYS A 286 5.61 -12.65 -15.59
N GLU A 287 4.38 -12.15 -15.57
CA GLU A 287 3.48 -12.21 -16.73
C GLU A 287 4.04 -11.41 -17.91
N LEU A 288 4.50 -10.19 -17.66
CA LEU A 288 5.15 -9.35 -18.68
C LEU A 288 6.40 -10.00 -19.26
N GLU A 289 7.21 -10.62 -18.42
CA GLU A 289 8.40 -11.36 -18.84
C GLU A 289 8.05 -12.58 -19.70
N ALA A 290 7.02 -13.35 -19.33
CA ALA A 290 6.57 -14.50 -20.10
C ALA A 290 6.08 -14.10 -21.50
N GLU A 291 5.27 -13.03 -21.59
CA GLU A 291 4.84 -12.49 -22.88
C GLU A 291 6.01 -11.93 -23.69
N LEU A 292 6.97 -11.26 -23.06
CA LEU A 292 8.15 -10.75 -23.75
C LEU A 292 9.04 -11.86 -24.32
N ARG A 293 9.26 -12.95 -23.57
CA ARG A 293 9.97 -14.14 -24.07
C ARG A 293 9.25 -14.75 -25.27
N LYS A 294 7.93 -14.85 -25.22
CA LYS A 294 7.10 -15.34 -26.32
C LYS A 294 7.24 -14.45 -27.57
N LEU A 295 7.15 -13.13 -27.41
CA LEU A 295 7.34 -12.17 -28.52
C LEU A 295 8.75 -12.27 -29.13
N SER A 296 9.78 -12.38 -28.29
CA SER A 296 11.16 -12.55 -28.75
C SER A 296 11.36 -13.86 -29.54
N ALA A 297 10.73 -14.96 -29.11
CA ALA A 297 10.78 -16.23 -29.82
C ALA A 297 10.07 -16.15 -31.18
N LEU A 298 8.89 -15.54 -31.22
CA LEU A 298 8.11 -15.35 -32.46
C LEU A 298 8.85 -14.48 -33.50
N LEU A 299 9.61 -13.47 -33.05
CA LEU A 299 10.42 -12.65 -33.95
C LEU A 299 11.57 -13.46 -34.61
N GLY A 300 12.11 -14.45 -33.91
CA GLY A 300 13.22 -15.28 -34.38
C GLY A 300 12.81 -16.42 -35.32
N THR A 301 11.54 -16.81 -35.34
CA THR A 301 11.02 -17.88 -36.20
C THR A 301 10.79 -17.38 -37.63
N LYS A 302 11.39 -18.05 -38.62
CA LYS A 302 11.15 -17.79 -40.04
C LYS A 302 9.71 -18.21 -40.41
N LYS A 303 9.03 -17.39 -41.23
CA LYS A 303 7.63 -17.51 -41.65
C LYS A 303 7.30 -18.92 -42.16
N GLU A 304 6.74 -19.79 -41.33
CA GLU A 304 6.20 -21.09 -41.77
C GLU A 304 4.74 -21.34 -41.32
N GLY A 305 4.02 -20.33 -40.80
CA GLY A 305 2.61 -20.50 -40.44
C GLY A 305 1.77 -19.22 -40.55
N ASN A 306 0.49 -19.39 -40.93
CA ASN A 306 -0.50 -18.30 -41.06
C ASN A 306 -0.97 -17.70 -39.71
N ASP A 307 -0.59 -18.31 -38.58
CA ASP A 307 -1.03 -17.89 -37.24
C ASP A 307 -0.01 -16.97 -36.51
N ILE A 308 1.13 -16.66 -37.13
CA ILE A 308 2.18 -15.83 -36.51
C ILE A 308 1.89 -14.35 -36.79
N PRO A 309 1.77 -13.49 -35.74
CA PRO A 309 1.62 -12.05 -35.93
C PRO A 309 2.77 -11.47 -36.74
N ALA A 310 2.49 -10.46 -37.57
CA ALA A 310 3.55 -9.81 -38.34
C ALA A 310 4.64 -9.21 -37.42
N ALA A 311 5.88 -9.16 -37.90
CA ALA A 311 7.03 -8.69 -37.12
C ALA A 311 6.85 -7.25 -36.59
N SER A 312 6.12 -6.39 -37.33
CA SER A 312 5.74 -5.04 -36.88
C SER A 312 4.83 -5.06 -35.64
N ILE A 313 3.85 -5.98 -35.59
CA ILE A 313 2.92 -6.15 -34.45
C ILE A 313 3.69 -6.69 -33.24
N ILE A 314 4.60 -7.64 -33.46
CA ILE A 314 5.48 -8.15 -32.41
C ILE A 314 6.31 -7.01 -31.82
N ALA A 315 6.90 -6.18 -32.67
CA ALA A 315 7.70 -5.03 -32.24
C ALA A 315 6.87 -3.95 -31.51
N GLU A 316 5.65 -3.65 -31.97
CA GLU A 316 4.72 -2.73 -31.29
C GLU A 316 4.32 -3.26 -29.89
N ARG A 317 4.04 -4.57 -29.77
CA ARG A 317 3.73 -5.22 -28.48
C ARG A 317 4.93 -5.18 -27.53
N SER A 318 6.14 -5.43 -28.02
CA SER A 318 7.36 -5.32 -27.20
C SER A 318 7.60 -3.89 -26.74
N LEU A 319 7.41 -2.89 -27.60
CA LEU A 319 7.51 -1.48 -27.20
C LEU A 319 6.48 -1.08 -26.15
N PHE A 320 5.25 -1.57 -26.25
CA PHE A 320 4.22 -1.34 -25.24
C PHE A 320 4.67 -1.85 -23.87
N ILE A 321 5.18 -3.09 -23.80
CA ILE A 321 5.73 -3.67 -22.57
C ILE A 321 6.89 -2.81 -22.04
N GLY A 322 7.83 -2.42 -22.90
CA GLY A 322 8.96 -1.56 -22.53
C GLY A 322 8.53 -0.22 -21.94
N ARG A 323 7.53 0.43 -22.53
CA ARG A 323 6.95 1.70 -22.04
C ARG A 323 6.25 1.52 -20.70
N LEU A 324 5.50 0.44 -20.52
CA LEU A 324 4.85 0.14 -19.25
C LEU A 324 5.88 -0.09 -18.13
N LEU A 325 6.92 -0.87 -18.39
CA LEU A 325 8.00 -1.11 -17.42
C LEU A 325 8.73 0.18 -17.06
N PHE A 326 9.00 1.04 -18.05
CA PHE A 326 9.57 2.37 -17.81
C PHE A 326 8.64 3.25 -16.96
N ALA A 327 7.34 3.26 -17.27
CA ALA A 327 6.32 4.01 -16.55
C ALA A 327 6.21 3.56 -15.09
N LEU A 328 6.21 2.25 -14.84
CA LEU A 328 6.16 1.68 -13.49
C LEU A 328 7.42 1.99 -12.69
N ARG A 329 8.60 2.00 -13.33
CA ARG A 329 9.86 2.27 -12.64
C ARG A 329 10.06 3.74 -12.27
N TYR A 330 9.74 4.65 -13.19
CA TYR A 330 10.11 6.07 -13.04
C TYR A 330 8.94 6.99 -12.71
N HIS A 331 7.71 6.53 -12.92
CA HIS A 331 6.51 7.36 -12.77
C HIS A 331 5.44 6.71 -11.88
N SER A 332 5.76 5.60 -11.20
CA SER A 332 4.97 5.10 -10.08
C SER A 332 5.51 5.73 -8.80
N SER A 333 4.59 6.27 -7.99
CA SER A 333 4.90 7.02 -6.78
C SER A 333 4.71 6.15 -5.53
N HIS A 334 3.67 5.33 -5.51
CA HIS A 334 3.20 4.63 -4.31
C HIS A 334 3.79 3.22 -4.18
N VAL A 335 4.16 2.56 -5.28
CA VAL A 335 4.90 1.28 -5.23
C VAL A 335 6.27 1.45 -4.55
N PRO A 336 7.15 2.39 -4.96
CA PRO A 336 8.42 2.60 -4.27
C PRO A 336 8.23 3.17 -2.86
N LEU A 337 7.14 3.91 -2.58
CA LEU A 337 6.82 4.41 -1.25
C LEU A 337 6.50 3.26 -0.27
N ILE A 338 5.61 2.33 -0.66
CA ILE A 338 5.24 1.17 0.16
C ILE A 338 6.47 0.29 0.42
N LEU A 339 7.24 -0.01 -0.63
CA LEU A 339 8.43 -0.85 -0.50
C LEU A 339 9.62 -0.11 0.15
N GLY A 340 9.57 1.22 0.24
CA GLY A 340 10.59 2.07 0.84
C GLY A 340 10.51 2.11 2.37
N SER A 341 11.05 3.18 2.95
CA SER A 341 11.07 3.34 4.40
C SER A 341 9.67 3.68 4.94
N PRO A 342 9.17 2.97 5.96
CA PRO A 342 7.87 3.28 6.60
C PRO A 342 7.78 4.70 7.17
N ARG A 343 8.93 5.34 7.43
CA ARG A 343 9.01 6.74 7.87
C ARG A 343 8.48 7.73 6.83
N GLU A 344 8.49 7.35 5.55
CA GLU A 344 8.10 8.22 4.44
C GLU A 344 6.60 8.15 4.15
N TRP A 345 5.91 7.10 4.60
CA TRP A 345 4.48 6.89 4.37
C TRP A 345 3.62 8.06 4.87
N VAL A 346 3.99 8.66 5.99
CA VAL A 346 3.23 9.75 6.63
C VAL A 346 3.63 11.15 6.12
N LYS A 347 4.84 11.30 5.56
CA LYS A 347 5.35 12.57 5.03
C LYS A 347 4.69 12.96 3.69
N GLU A 348 4.31 11.98 2.87
CA GLU A 348 3.80 12.23 1.50
C GLU A 348 2.29 12.53 1.43
N VAL A 349 1.49 12.18 2.44
CA VAL A 349 0.07 12.62 2.53
C VAL A 349 -0.04 14.15 2.78
N GLY A 350 1.10 14.86 2.79
CA GLY A 350 1.25 16.32 2.81
C GLY A 350 2.00 16.87 1.58
N GLY A 351 1.87 16.27 0.41
CA GLY A 351 2.01 16.95 -0.90
C GLY A 351 3.37 17.52 -1.32
N ALA A 352 4.49 17.21 -0.68
CA ALA A 352 5.76 17.85 -1.04
C ALA A 352 7.03 17.02 -0.76
N ALA A 353 7.26 15.89 -1.43
CA ALA A 353 8.62 15.31 -1.47
C ALA A 353 9.03 14.50 -2.72
N PHE A 354 8.32 14.58 -3.84
CA PHE A 354 8.76 13.89 -5.08
C PHE A 354 10.03 14.45 -5.77
N ALA A 355 10.63 15.54 -5.28
CA ALA A 355 11.83 16.10 -5.90
C ALA A 355 13.15 15.39 -5.51
N ARG A 356 13.15 14.42 -4.58
CA ARG A 356 14.43 13.89 -4.01
C ARG A 356 14.69 12.39 -4.16
N LEU A 357 13.75 11.59 -4.63
CA LEU A 357 13.97 10.14 -4.80
C LEU A 357 14.13 9.71 -6.27
N SER A 358 13.96 10.63 -7.23
CA SER A 358 14.16 10.37 -8.65
C SER A 358 15.48 10.96 -9.14
N SER A 359 16.64 10.33 -8.84
CA SER A 359 17.89 10.39 -9.65
C SER A 359 19.15 9.93 -8.86
N PRO A 360 19.89 8.91 -9.33
CA PRO A 360 21.30 8.71 -8.96
C PRO A 360 22.29 9.53 -9.82
N THR A 361 21.83 10.33 -10.78
CA THR A 361 22.67 10.84 -11.89
C THR A 361 22.81 12.36 -11.96
N ALA A 362 22.67 13.09 -10.84
CA ALA A 362 22.88 14.54 -10.80
C ALA A 362 24.08 14.95 -9.92
N ARG A 363 25.20 14.23 -10.00
CA ARG A 363 26.45 14.59 -9.27
C ARG A 363 27.49 15.38 -10.05
N HIS A 364 27.26 15.68 -11.32
CA HIS A 364 28.18 16.52 -12.09
C HIS A 364 27.43 17.71 -12.66
N LEU A 365 27.43 18.81 -11.90
CA LEU A 365 27.41 20.21 -12.34
C LEU A 365 27.26 21.09 -11.08
N ARG A 366 28.30 21.11 -10.24
CA ARG A 366 28.50 22.18 -9.25
C ARG A 366 29.37 23.25 -9.90
N ALA A 367 28.73 24.19 -10.58
CA ALA A 367 29.32 25.48 -10.87
C ALA A 367 28.80 26.47 -9.83
N SER A 368 29.76 27.15 -9.22
CA SER A 368 29.66 28.06 -8.08
C SER A 368 28.73 29.23 -8.33
N PHE A 369 27.67 29.38 -7.53
CA PHE A 369 27.08 30.69 -7.22
C PHE A 369 26.53 30.69 -5.80
N THR A 370 27.22 31.40 -4.90
CA THR A 370 26.70 31.84 -3.62
C THR A 370 25.77 33.03 -3.83
N PRO A 371 24.68 33.13 -3.05
CA PRO A 371 24.27 34.44 -2.58
C PRO A 371 24.30 34.52 -1.06
N ARG A 372 24.76 35.69 -0.63
CA ARG A 372 25.01 36.16 0.73
C ARG A 372 23.85 35.93 1.70
N ARG A 373 24.23 35.60 2.93
CA ARG A 373 23.45 35.81 4.15
C ARG A 373 22.97 37.26 4.22
N HIS A 374 21.67 37.45 4.41
CA HIS A 374 21.13 38.61 5.10
C HIS A 374 20.34 38.12 6.33
N THR A 375 20.95 38.32 7.48
CA THR A 375 20.32 38.36 8.80
C THR A 375 19.33 39.53 8.85
N PHE A 376 18.08 39.24 9.19
CA PHE A 376 17.18 40.23 9.79
C PHE A 376 16.49 39.60 11.00
N ASP A 377 16.72 40.25 12.13
CA ASP A 377 16.11 40.00 13.43
C ASP A 377 14.67 40.54 13.51
N SER A 378 13.88 39.90 14.38
CA SER A 378 12.63 40.33 15.04
C SER A 378 11.36 39.56 14.66
N PRO A 379 10.36 39.46 15.56
CA PRO A 379 10.43 39.10 16.99
C PRO A 379 9.46 37.95 17.35
N LYS A 380 9.65 37.37 18.53
CA LYS A 380 8.81 36.32 19.14
C LYS A 380 7.31 36.71 19.14
N SER A 381 6.49 35.91 18.46
CA SER A 381 5.04 35.87 18.67
C SER A 381 4.67 34.67 19.57
N PRO A 382 4.02 34.90 20.72
CA PRO A 382 3.58 33.85 21.64
C PRO A 382 2.26 33.23 21.16
N GLY A 383 2.11 31.91 21.30
CA GLY A 383 0.81 31.24 21.15
C GLY A 383 0.61 30.48 19.84
N ARG A 384 1.24 29.31 19.73
CA ARG A 384 0.58 28.15 19.12
C ARG A 384 0.68 27.01 20.13
N GLN A 385 -0.40 26.80 20.88
CA GLN A 385 -0.66 25.49 21.47
C GLN A 385 -0.74 24.51 20.30
N PHE A 386 0.35 23.77 20.07
CA PHE A 386 0.40 22.71 19.08
C PHE A 386 -0.40 21.53 19.65
N SER A 387 -1.59 21.29 19.12
CA SER A 387 -2.37 20.08 19.39
C SER A 387 -1.55 18.84 18.98
N ASP A 388 -1.47 17.86 19.87
CA ASP A 388 -0.95 16.53 19.59
C ASP A 388 -1.81 15.84 18.53
N SER A 389 -1.37 15.85 17.27
CA SER A 389 -2.07 15.14 16.18
C SER A 389 -1.72 13.65 16.21
N PRO A 390 -2.68 12.72 16.04
CA PRO A 390 -2.44 11.27 15.99
C PRO A 390 -1.36 10.88 14.96
N ARG A 391 -1.33 11.61 13.85
CA ARG A 391 -0.32 11.49 12.79
C ARG A 391 1.14 11.72 13.25
N ARG A 392 1.38 12.56 14.27
CA ARG A 392 2.73 12.73 14.87
C ARG A 392 3.14 11.53 15.72
N GLN A 393 2.18 10.87 16.37
CA GLN A 393 2.43 9.65 17.15
C GLN A 393 2.80 8.49 16.23
N THR A 394 2.11 8.35 15.09
CA THR A 394 2.47 7.38 14.03
C THR A 394 3.87 7.62 13.47
N ILE A 395 4.26 8.87 13.24
CA ILE A 395 5.63 9.22 12.80
C ILE A 395 6.65 8.85 13.88
N ALA A 396 6.39 9.19 15.15
CA ALA A 396 7.29 8.86 16.26
C ALA A 396 7.46 7.34 16.42
N ALA A 397 6.37 6.57 16.29
CA ALA A 397 6.38 5.11 16.31
C ALA A 397 7.17 4.52 15.12
N ALA A 398 7.00 5.06 13.91
CA ALA A 398 7.79 4.64 12.76
C ALA A 398 9.29 4.99 12.92
N VAL A 399 9.62 6.10 13.58
CA VAL A 399 11.00 6.51 13.84
C VAL A 399 11.66 5.65 14.92
N SER A 400 10.92 5.24 15.95
CA SER A 400 11.44 4.37 17.02
C SER A 400 11.63 2.92 16.57
N LEU A 401 10.75 2.40 15.70
CA LEU A 401 10.79 1.01 15.25
C LEU A 401 11.76 0.75 14.10
N PHE A 402 11.85 1.69 13.14
CA PHE A 402 12.62 1.51 11.91
C PHE A 402 13.84 2.42 11.92
N GLY A 403 15.03 1.88 11.69
CA GLY A 403 16.30 2.59 11.82
C GLY A 403 16.60 3.53 10.64
N ALA A 404 17.57 4.44 10.80
CA ALA A 404 17.98 5.36 9.73
C ALA A 404 18.65 4.66 8.51
N ASN A 405 19.07 3.39 8.69
CA ASN A 405 19.71 2.57 7.66
C ASN A 405 18.74 1.71 6.82
N ASP A 406 17.42 1.73 7.08
CA ASP A 406 16.41 0.99 6.29
C ASP A 406 16.12 1.62 4.91
N ARG A 407 17.04 2.42 4.37
CA ARG A 407 16.86 3.14 3.10
C ARG A 407 16.86 2.23 1.86
N SER A 408 17.31 1.00 1.99
CA SER A 408 17.35 0.03 0.89
C SER A 408 16.61 -1.22 1.31
N ASN A 409 15.28 -1.25 1.11
CA ASN A 409 14.57 -2.52 1.12
C ASN A 409 15.11 -3.36 -0.05
N PRO A 410 15.74 -4.53 0.19
CA PRO A 410 16.33 -5.34 -0.87
C PRO A 410 15.31 -5.74 -1.93
N ARG A 411 14.02 -5.81 -1.57
CA ARG A 411 12.92 -6.10 -2.49
C ARG A 411 12.68 -4.97 -3.49
N LEU A 412 12.82 -3.72 -3.08
CA LEU A 412 12.71 -2.58 -3.98
C LEU A 412 13.87 -2.56 -4.97
N ASP A 413 15.08 -2.86 -4.50
CA ASP A 413 16.27 -2.95 -5.37
C ASP A 413 16.15 -4.10 -6.38
N GLU A 414 15.67 -5.26 -5.93
CA GLU A 414 15.40 -6.40 -6.81
C GLU A 414 14.32 -6.05 -7.84
N LEU A 415 13.21 -5.44 -7.42
CA LEU A 415 12.14 -5.01 -8.31
C LEU A 415 12.64 -3.99 -9.35
N ASN A 416 13.49 -3.06 -8.94
CA ASN A 416 14.09 -2.09 -9.86
C ASN A 416 15.04 -2.73 -10.87
N LYS A 417 15.80 -3.75 -10.45
CA LYS A 417 16.67 -4.53 -11.35
C LYS A 417 15.85 -5.33 -12.36
N THR A 418 14.76 -5.97 -11.95
CA THR A 418 13.88 -6.72 -12.85
C THR A 418 13.13 -5.80 -13.81
N LEU A 419 12.58 -4.68 -13.34
CA LEU A 419 11.98 -3.65 -14.20
C LEU A 419 12.98 -3.15 -15.25
N GLN A 420 14.23 -2.89 -14.84
CA GLN A 420 15.28 -2.45 -15.77
C GLN A 420 15.64 -3.52 -16.80
N SER A 421 15.87 -4.77 -16.36
CA SER A 421 16.29 -5.85 -17.26
C SER A 421 15.20 -6.17 -18.29
N LEU A 422 13.94 -6.22 -17.87
CA LEU A 422 12.80 -6.43 -18.76
C LEU A 422 12.60 -5.25 -19.71
N CYS A 423 12.79 -4.01 -19.24
CA CYS A 423 12.69 -2.83 -20.10
C CYS A 423 13.75 -2.87 -21.20
N ILE A 424 15.00 -3.22 -20.86
CA ILE A 424 16.08 -3.37 -21.84
C ILE A 424 15.76 -4.49 -22.83
N MET A 425 15.31 -5.64 -22.34
CA MET A 425 14.92 -6.78 -23.19
C MET A 425 13.82 -6.38 -24.18
N ALA A 426 12.80 -5.64 -23.73
CA ALA A 426 11.70 -5.18 -24.56
C ALA A 426 12.15 -4.26 -25.69
N HIS A 427 13.05 -3.31 -25.40
CA HIS A 427 13.61 -2.43 -26.42
C HIS A 427 14.56 -3.17 -27.36
N ASN A 428 15.32 -4.16 -26.88
CA ASN A 428 16.20 -4.97 -27.72
C ASN A 428 15.44 -5.76 -28.78
N VAL A 429 14.23 -6.26 -28.48
CA VAL A 429 13.37 -6.91 -29.48
C VAL A 429 13.03 -5.94 -30.62
N TRP A 430 12.64 -4.71 -30.27
CA TRP A 430 12.36 -3.68 -31.27
C TRP A 430 13.61 -3.28 -32.06
N ILE A 431 14.74 -3.05 -31.40
CA ILE A 431 16.02 -2.68 -32.04
C ILE A 431 16.48 -3.77 -33.00
N ALA A 432 16.39 -5.05 -32.60
CA ALA A 432 16.78 -6.18 -33.43
C ALA A 432 15.94 -6.21 -34.72
N TRP A 433 14.62 -6.10 -34.61
CA TRP A 433 13.73 -6.05 -35.77
C TRP A 433 14.05 -4.86 -36.70
N VAL A 434 14.11 -3.64 -36.16
CA VAL A 434 14.38 -2.43 -36.97
C VAL A 434 15.76 -2.52 -37.65
N SER A 435 16.77 -3.01 -36.95
CA SER A 435 18.13 -3.15 -37.50
C SER A 435 18.16 -4.16 -38.65
N THR A 436 17.43 -5.27 -38.53
CA THR A 436 17.29 -6.26 -39.61
C THR A 436 16.58 -5.65 -40.82
N GLU A 437 15.45 -4.98 -40.63
CA GLU A 437 14.70 -4.38 -41.76
C GLU A 437 15.48 -3.26 -42.45
N LEU A 438 16.16 -2.39 -41.69
CA LEU A 438 17.03 -1.35 -42.26
C LEU A 438 18.23 -1.95 -42.99
N SER A 439 18.83 -3.03 -42.47
CA SER A 439 19.90 -3.75 -43.16
C SER A 439 19.41 -4.37 -44.48
N HIS A 440 18.19 -4.92 -44.48
CA HIS A 440 17.57 -5.45 -45.69
C HIS A 440 17.31 -4.36 -46.73
N ILE A 441 16.79 -3.19 -46.32
CA ILE A 441 16.59 -2.04 -47.22
C ILE A 441 17.93 -1.53 -47.76
N LEU A 442 18.92 -1.34 -46.89
CA LEU A 442 20.25 -0.89 -47.28
C LEU A 442 20.91 -1.86 -48.26
N SER A 443 20.84 -3.17 -47.99
CA SER A 443 21.36 -4.21 -48.89
C SER A 443 20.63 -4.21 -50.23
N TYR A 444 19.31 -4.06 -50.22
CA TYR A 444 18.51 -3.97 -51.43
C TYR A 444 18.88 -2.75 -52.28
N ASP A 445 19.01 -1.58 -51.66
CA ASP A 445 19.36 -0.33 -52.33
C ASP A 445 20.80 -0.36 -52.87
N LEU A 446 21.76 -0.90 -52.10
CA LEU A 446 23.14 -1.11 -52.55
C LEU A 446 23.24 -2.05 -53.75
N ASN A 447 22.45 -3.12 -53.79
CA ASN A 447 22.43 -4.06 -54.91
C ASN A 447 21.75 -3.50 -56.17
N LYS A 448 20.91 -2.48 -56.01
CA LYS A 448 20.23 -1.77 -57.11
C LYS A 448 20.99 -0.56 -57.64
N ASP A 449 21.99 -0.08 -56.90
CA ASP A 449 22.86 0.98 -57.36
C ASP A 449 23.87 0.41 -58.37
N ASP A 450 23.55 0.54 -59.66
CA ASP A 450 24.39 0.08 -60.77
C ASP A 450 25.81 0.65 -60.74
N SER A 451 26.04 1.79 -60.07
CA SER A 451 27.36 2.42 -59.93
C SER A 451 28.27 1.72 -58.89
N LEU A 452 27.68 0.99 -57.95
CA LEU A 452 28.36 0.24 -56.89
C LEU A 452 28.31 -1.28 -57.13
N SER A 453 27.28 -1.75 -57.83
CA SER A 453 27.03 -3.15 -58.24
C SER A 453 27.88 -3.59 -59.43
N SER A 454 28.32 -2.65 -60.30
CA SER A 454 29.20 -2.98 -61.40
C SER A 454 30.57 -3.41 -60.89
N ALA A 455 30.82 -4.72 -60.90
CA ALA A 455 32.14 -5.31 -60.86
C ALA A 455 32.93 -4.93 -62.13
N THR A 456 33.26 -3.66 -62.31
CA THR A 456 34.43 -3.28 -63.10
C THR A 456 35.65 -3.59 -62.24
N PRO A 457 36.47 -4.60 -62.60
CA PRO A 457 37.72 -4.80 -61.89
C PRO A 457 38.56 -3.55 -62.13
N LEU A 458 38.90 -2.81 -61.08
CA LEU A 458 39.89 -1.73 -61.08
C LEU A 458 41.30 -2.30 -61.33
N ARG A 459 41.49 -3.09 -62.40
CA ARG A 459 42.79 -3.60 -62.84
C ARG A 459 43.56 -2.60 -63.70
N ALA A 460 43.05 -1.39 -63.88
CA ALA A 460 43.66 -0.35 -64.71
C ALA A 460 44.14 0.91 -63.96
N ILE A 461 43.99 1.00 -62.63
CA ILE A 461 44.40 2.21 -61.86
C ILE A 461 45.41 1.86 -60.73
N TYR A 462 46.21 0.80 -60.91
CA TYR A 462 47.41 0.55 -60.11
C TYR A 462 48.62 0.20 -61.01
N ARG A 463 49.02 1.17 -61.84
CA ARG A 463 50.39 1.37 -62.37
C ARG A 463 50.36 2.72 -63.09
N PRO A 464 51.11 3.77 -62.65
CA PRO A 464 52.50 3.69 -62.22
C PRO A 464 52.80 4.53 -60.95
N LEU A 465 53.04 3.88 -59.81
CA LEU A 465 53.75 4.50 -58.67
C LEU A 465 54.86 3.59 -58.14
N TYR A 466 55.41 2.73 -59.02
CA TYR A 466 56.60 1.94 -58.79
C TYR A 466 57.61 2.22 -59.91
N CYS A 467 58.09 3.46 -59.97
CA CYS A 467 59.31 3.89 -60.68
C CYS A 467 59.73 5.27 -60.15
N SER A 468 60.11 5.35 -58.88
CA SER A 468 60.82 6.51 -58.32
C SER A 468 61.45 6.18 -56.96
N LEU A 469 62.20 5.09 -56.87
CA LEU A 469 63.15 4.83 -55.78
C LEU A 469 64.18 3.79 -56.24
N GLN A 470 65.02 4.20 -57.19
CA GLN A 470 66.37 3.64 -57.40
C GLN A 470 67.17 4.62 -58.26
N ASN A 471 67.84 5.54 -57.57
CA ASN A 471 69.21 6.01 -57.83
C ASN A 471 69.70 6.73 -56.58
#